data_AF-A0A6N2R9N9-F1
#
_entry.id   AF-A0A6N2R9N9-F1
#
_cell.length_a   1.000
_cell.length_b   1.000
_cell.length_c   1.000
_cell.angle_alpha   90.00
_cell.angle_beta   90.00
_cell.angle_gamma   90.00
#
_symmetry.space_group_name_H-M   'P 1'
#
loop_
_entity.id
_entity.type
_entity.pdbx_description
1 polymer ?
#
loop_
_entity_poly.entity_id
_entity_poly.type
_entity_poly.pdbx_seq_one_letter_code
_entity_poly.pdbx_strand_id
1 'polypeptide(L)'
;MIGYPIGLWDKINNYPIFRKGYTSSHPSYDFNKKGIALADIAAFSGSSGSPIYIVNEGSYKNKSGGIILGQNRLIFLGVLFAGPTINTNGEIVAIDIHTQQKIISKTSIMTNLGYYIKSNELLKFKNIIRNKLINLIKYKIYLTLITLI
;
A
#
# COMPACT_ATOMS: atom_id res chain seq x y z
N MET A 1 6.18 -16.14 -12.32
CA MET A 1 7.18 -16.74 -11.42
C MET A 1 6.63 -16.79 -10.00
N ILE A 2 6.99 -17.81 -9.22
CA ILE A 2 6.70 -17.92 -7.78
C ILE A 2 8.02 -18.30 -7.11
N GLY A 3 8.44 -17.59 -6.06
CA GLY A 3 9.70 -17.90 -5.39
C GLY A 3 10.21 -16.78 -4.50
N TYR A 4 11.52 -16.69 -4.37
CA TYR A 4 12.24 -15.81 -3.44
C TYR A 4 13.07 -14.79 -4.24
N PRO A 5 12.44 -13.89 -5.03
CA PRO A 5 13.17 -12.97 -5.87
C PRO A 5 14.10 -12.15 -5.00
N ILE A 6 15.38 -12.06 -5.39
CA ILE A 6 16.42 -11.26 -4.72
C ILE A 6 16.61 -11.60 -3.24
N GLY A 7 16.17 -12.78 -2.77
CA GLY A 7 16.18 -13.14 -1.35
C GLY A 7 15.05 -12.52 -0.52
N LEU A 8 14.10 -11.82 -1.16
CA LEU A 8 12.93 -11.28 -0.50
C LEU A 8 11.84 -12.35 -0.36
N TRP A 9 11.23 -12.43 0.82
CA TRP A 9 10.08 -13.29 1.11
C TRP A 9 9.27 -12.75 2.28
N ASP A 10 8.10 -13.34 2.49
CA ASP A 10 7.27 -13.04 3.67
C ASP A 10 7.78 -13.86 4.86
N LYS A 11 8.66 -13.26 5.66
CA LYS A 11 9.32 -13.90 6.81
C LYS A 11 8.34 -14.31 7.89
N ILE A 12 7.23 -13.57 8.04
CA ILE A 12 6.24 -13.83 9.09
C ILE A 12 5.46 -15.09 8.77
N ASN A 13 4.99 -15.21 7.52
CA ASN A 13 4.15 -16.33 7.11
C ASN A 13 4.93 -17.45 6.40
N ASN A 14 6.24 -17.26 6.21
CA ASN A 14 7.12 -18.14 5.45
C ASN A 14 6.63 -18.43 4.01
N TYR A 15 6.04 -17.43 3.36
CA TYR A 15 5.48 -17.56 2.01
C TYR A 15 6.41 -17.02 0.91
N PRO A 16 6.40 -17.65 -0.28
CA PRO A 16 7.07 -17.11 -1.45
C PRO A 16 6.32 -15.90 -2.00
N ILE A 17 6.99 -15.16 -2.88
CA ILE A 17 6.44 -14.01 -3.60
C ILE A 17 5.90 -14.45 -4.96
N PHE A 18 4.72 -13.92 -5.30
CA PHE A 18 4.11 -14.08 -6.61
C PHE A 18 4.59 -12.99 -7.57
N ARG A 19 4.98 -13.40 -8.78
CA ARG A 19 5.41 -12.53 -9.88
C ARG A 19 4.52 -12.81 -11.09
N LYS A 20 3.34 -12.19 -11.12
CA LYS A 20 2.27 -12.36 -12.12
C LYS A 20 1.58 -11.05 -12.57
N GLY A 21 2.10 -9.89 -12.17
CA GLY A 21 1.54 -8.57 -12.51
C GLY A 21 0.32 -8.12 -11.69
N TYR A 22 0.07 -8.73 -10.52
CA TYR A 22 -0.97 -8.33 -9.57
C TYR A 22 -0.38 -8.20 -8.15
N THR A 23 -1.08 -8.60 -7.09
CA THR A 23 -0.48 -8.66 -5.75
C THR A 23 0.62 -9.73 -5.65
N SER A 24 1.76 -9.33 -5.09
CA SER A 24 2.93 -10.18 -4.87
C SER A 24 2.83 -11.01 -3.59
N SER A 25 2.07 -10.54 -2.60
CA SER A 25 1.64 -11.32 -1.44
C SER A 25 0.13 -11.54 -1.48
N HIS A 26 -0.37 -12.52 -0.71
CA HIS A 26 -1.81 -12.73 -0.60
C HIS A 26 -2.46 -11.56 0.18
N PRO A 27 -3.49 -10.87 -0.34
CA PRO A 27 -3.98 -9.60 0.21
C PRO A 27 -4.50 -9.66 1.65
N SER A 28 -4.96 -10.84 2.10
CA SER A 28 -5.44 -11.03 3.47
C SER A 28 -4.32 -11.00 4.51
N TYR A 29 -3.08 -11.29 4.14
CA TYR A 29 -1.95 -11.30 5.05
C TYR A 29 -1.17 -9.99 5.00
N ASP A 30 -0.45 -9.71 6.08
CA ASP A 30 0.50 -8.62 6.15
C ASP A 30 1.87 -9.15 5.71
N PHE A 31 2.60 -8.37 4.92
CA PHE A 31 3.90 -8.74 4.37
C PHE A 31 5.02 -8.15 5.24
N ASN A 32 5.70 -8.99 6.03
CA ASN A 32 6.82 -8.63 6.92
C ASN A 32 6.55 -7.57 8.01
N LYS A 33 5.53 -6.73 7.86
CA LYS A 33 5.17 -5.66 8.78
C LYS A 33 3.67 -5.47 8.76
N LYS A 34 3.10 -5.27 9.95
CA LYS A 34 1.66 -5.10 10.15
C LYS A 34 1.11 -3.96 9.27
N GLY A 35 0.00 -4.23 8.58
CA GLY A 35 -0.67 -3.25 7.73
C GLY A 35 0.00 -2.95 6.39
N ILE A 36 1.08 -3.64 6.05
CA ILE A 36 1.79 -3.48 4.77
C ILE A 36 1.58 -4.75 3.94
N ALA A 37 1.48 -4.59 2.62
CA ALA A 37 1.45 -5.70 1.69
C ALA A 37 2.29 -5.39 0.43
N LEU A 38 2.49 -6.41 -0.41
CA LEU A 38 3.39 -6.36 -1.55
C LEU A 38 2.63 -6.55 -2.86
N ALA A 39 2.94 -5.73 -3.86
CA ALA A 39 2.41 -5.80 -5.22
C ALA A 39 3.53 -6.03 -6.25
N ASP A 40 3.23 -6.80 -7.29
CA ASP A 40 4.06 -6.96 -8.49
C ASP A 40 3.74 -5.80 -9.43
N ILE A 41 4.38 -4.67 -9.14
CA ILE A 41 4.20 -3.45 -9.90
C ILE A 41 5.50 -2.66 -9.89
N ALA A 42 5.82 -2.05 -11.03
CA ALA A 42 6.94 -1.14 -11.13
C ALA A 42 6.62 0.17 -10.40
N ALA A 43 7.23 0.33 -9.22
CA ALA A 43 6.93 1.41 -8.28
C ALA A 43 7.82 2.65 -8.50
N PHE A 44 7.94 3.12 -9.75
CA PHE A 44 8.84 4.22 -10.12
C PHE A 44 8.48 5.55 -9.43
N SER A 45 9.40 6.52 -9.43
CA SER A 45 9.14 7.88 -8.95
C SER A 45 7.86 8.45 -9.58
N GLY A 46 7.00 9.03 -8.76
CA GLY A 46 5.66 9.48 -9.19
C GLY A 46 4.55 8.43 -9.04
N SER A 47 4.85 7.14 -8.86
CA SER A 47 3.84 6.12 -8.53
C SER A 47 3.36 6.19 -7.07
N SER A 48 4.09 6.90 -6.20
CA SER A 48 3.72 7.12 -4.80
C SER A 48 2.31 7.72 -4.66
N GLY A 49 1.52 7.18 -3.75
CA GLY A 49 0.13 7.60 -3.55
C GLY A 49 -0.88 6.91 -4.47
N SER A 50 -0.43 6.07 -5.41
CA SER A 50 -1.35 5.37 -6.32
C SER A 50 -2.24 4.38 -5.55
N PRO A 51 -3.56 4.37 -5.81
CA PRO A 51 -4.46 3.40 -5.20
C PRO A 51 -4.29 2.02 -5.87
N ILE A 52 -4.35 0.97 -5.07
CA ILE A 52 -4.31 -0.43 -5.54
C ILE A 52 -5.70 -1.03 -5.41
N TYR A 53 -6.20 -1.62 -6.49
CA TYR A 53 -7.51 -2.26 -6.56
C TYR A 53 -7.42 -3.72 -7.00
N ILE A 54 -8.39 -4.52 -6.57
CA ILE A 54 -8.80 -5.71 -7.29
C ILE A 54 -9.96 -5.29 -8.19
N VAL A 55 -9.82 -5.53 -9.50
CA VAL A 55 -10.86 -5.30 -10.49
C VAL A 55 -11.18 -6.61 -11.18
N ASN A 56 -12.45 -6.99 -11.23
CA ASN A 56 -12.94 -8.08 -12.07
C ASN A 56 -14.18 -7.62 -12.81
N GLU A 57 -14.20 -7.85 -14.11
CA GLU A 57 -15.30 -7.44 -15.00
C GLU A 57 -15.97 -8.69 -15.57
N GLY A 58 -17.30 -8.65 -15.64
CA GLY A 58 -18.13 -9.72 -16.20
C GLY A 58 -18.26 -10.95 -15.30
N SER A 59 -17.16 -11.61 -14.94
CA SER A 59 -17.21 -12.81 -14.09
C SER A 59 -15.97 -12.97 -13.22
N TYR A 60 -16.15 -13.59 -12.05
CA TYR A 60 -15.04 -13.88 -11.14
C TYR A 60 -15.32 -15.08 -10.25
N LYS A 61 -14.25 -15.71 -9.76
CA LYS A 61 -14.35 -16.81 -8.79
C LYS A 61 -14.56 -16.25 -7.39
N ASN A 62 -15.55 -16.77 -6.67
CA ASN A 62 -15.77 -16.50 -5.27
C ASN A 62 -14.82 -17.33 -4.38
N LYS A 63 -14.77 -17.03 -3.08
CA LYS A 63 -13.90 -17.76 -2.13
C LYS A 63 -14.30 -19.23 -1.96
N SER A 64 -15.56 -19.57 -2.19
CA SER A 64 -16.11 -20.93 -2.08
C SER A 64 -15.86 -21.77 -3.33
N GLY A 65 -15.18 -21.23 -4.35
CA GLY A 65 -14.88 -21.92 -5.61
C GLY A 65 -15.97 -21.78 -6.70
N GLY A 66 -17.12 -21.19 -6.37
CA GLY A 66 -18.17 -20.89 -7.34
C GLY A 66 -17.79 -19.71 -8.26
N ILE A 67 -18.35 -19.70 -9.46
CA ILE A 67 -18.18 -18.60 -10.42
C ILE A 67 -19.38 -17.68 -10.31
N ILE A 68 -19.13 -16.39 -10.08
CA ILE A 68 -20.14 -15.34 -10.15
C ILE A 68 -20.11 -14.80 -11.57
N LEU A 69 -21.25 -14.83 -12.26
CA LEU A 69 -21.44 -14.40 -13.64
C LEU A 69 -22.26 -13.09 -13.68
N GLY A 70 -21.96 -12.22 -14.64
CA GLY A 70 -22.68 -10.98 -14.90
C GLY A 70 -22.45 -9.85 -13.90
N GLN A 71 -21.49 -9.97 -12.98
CA GLN A 71 -21.23 -8.96 -11.95
C GLN A 71 -19.79 -8.49 -11.95
N ASN A 72 -19.61 -7.18 -11.82
CA ASN A 72 -18.30 -6.55 -11.66
C ASN A 72 -17.92 -6.47 -10.18
N ARG A 73 -16.63 -6.59 -9.89
CA ARG A 73 -16.07 -6.48 -8.53
C ARG A 73 -14.95 -5.46 -8.51
N LEU A 74 -15.08 -4.46 -7.64
CA LEU A 74 -14.04 -3.47 -7.35
C LEU A 74 -13.74 -3.47 -5.84
N ILE A 75 -12.51 -3.77 -5.45
CA ILE A 75 -12.08 -3.77 -4.04
C ILE A 75 -10.84 -2.90 -3.89
N PHE A 76 -10.90 -1.91 -3.00
CA PHE A 76 -9.76 -1.08 -2.65
C PHE A 76 -8.85 -1.80 -1.64
N LEU A 77 -7.62 -2.09 -2.07
CA LEU A 77 -6.62 -2.78 -1.25
C LEU A 77 -5.75 -1.82 -0.44
N GLY A 78 -5.46 -0.63 -0.95
CA GLY A 78 -4.54 0.28 -0.27
C GLY A 78 -3.83 1.28 -1.17
N VAL A 79 -2.79 1.92 -0.62
CA VAL A 79 -2.04 3.01 -1.28
C VAL A 79 -0.56 2.66 -1.35
N LEU A 80 0.01 2.73 -2.55
CA LEU A 80 1.43 2.50 -2.80
C LEU A 80 2.29 3.61 -2.18
N PHE A 81 3.40 3.26 -1.51
CA PHE A 81 4.26 4.26 -0.86
C PHE A 81 5.77 3.99 -0.97
N ALA A 82 6.20 2.74 -1.09
CA ALA A 82 7.62 2.36 -1.12
C ALA A 82 7.87 1.19 -2.09
N GLY A 83 9.12 0.90 -2.42
CA GLY A 83 9.51 -0.28 -3.18
C GLY A 83 10.87 -0.85 -2.71
N PRO A 84 11.13 -2.16 -2.85
CA PRO A 84 12.43 -2.71 -2.56
C PRO A 84 13.43 -2.39 -3.68
N THR A 85 14.62 -1.95 -3.26
CA THR A 85 15.73 -1.65 -4.15
C THR A 85 16.95 -2.47 -3.74
N ILE A 86 17.81 -2.76 -4.72
CA ILE A 86 19.09 -3.41 -4.48
C ILE A 86 20.18 -2.34 -4.60
N ASN A 87 20.97 -2.18 -3.53
CA ASN A 87 22.15 -1.34 -3.57
C ASN A 87 23.32 -2.08 -4.22
N THR A 88 24.37 -1.37 -4.62
CA THR A 88 25.61 -1.93 -5.21
C THR A 88 26.28 -3.02 -4.36
N ASN A 89 25.98 -3.08 -3.07
CA ASN A 89 26.51 -4.08 -2.13
C ASN A 89 25.61 -5.33 -1.99
N GLY A 90 24.52 -5.44 -2.75
CA GLY A 90 23.59 -6.58 -2.72
C GLY A 90 22.55 -6.54 -1.59
N GLU A 91 22.54 -5.49 -0.77
CA GLU A 91 21.56 -5.32 0.31
C GLU A 91 20.20 -4.86 -0.21
N ILE A 92 19.13 -5.48 0.30
CA ILE A 92 17.75 -5.10 0.00
C ILE A 92 17.31 -4.00 0.96
N VAL A 93 17.06 -2.81 0.44
CA VAL A 93 16.59 -1.67 1.23
C VAL A 93 15.23 -1.23 0.71
N ALA A 94 14.28 -1.04 1.64
CA ALA A 94 13.01 -0.39 1.34
C ALA A 94 13.24 1.12 1.25
N ILE A 95 12.94 1.70 0.09
CA ILE A 95 13.08 3.14 -0.15
C ILE A 95 11.68 3.71 -0.44
N ASP A 96 11.37 4.84 0.21
CA ASP A 96 10.15 5.58 -0.05
C ASP A 96 10.15 6.12 -1.49
N ILE A 97 9.02 5.96 -2.19
CA ILE A 97 8.89 6.44 -3.57
C ILE A 97 8.67 7.95 -3.49
N HIS A 98 9.70 8.72 -3.84
CA HIS A 98 9.60 10.17 -3.86
C HIS A 98 8.65 10.65 -4.97
N THR A 99 7.78 11.59 -4.63
CA THR A 99 6.90 12.28 -5.60
C THR A 99 7.69 13.30 -6.43
N GLN A 100 8.80 13.83 -5.89
CA GLN A 100 9.71 14.73 -6.58
C GLN A 100 10.90 13.96 -7.14
N GLN A 101 11.28 14.24 -8.39
CA GLN A 101 12.50 13.72 -8.99
C GLN A 101 13.73 14.38 -8.34
N LYS A 102 14.13 13.90 -7.16
CA LYS A 102 15.51 14.14 -6.71
C LYS A 102 16.41 13.20 -7.49
N ILE A 103 17.29 13.78 -8.31
CA ILE A 103 18.38 13.06 -8.96
C ILE A 103 19.38 12.68 -7.86
N ILE A 104 19.09 11.60 -7.15
CA ILE A 104 20.06 10.99 -6.24
C ILE A 104 20.80 9.98 -7.12
N SER A 105 22.09 10.20 -7.35
CA SER A 105 22.98 9.29 -8.07
C SER A 105 23.27 8.01 -7.26
N LYS A 106 22.22 7.28 -6.89
CA LYS A 106 22.32 5.88 -6.51
C LYS A 106 21.75 5.08 -7.67
N THR A 107 22.59 4.25 -8.27
CA THR A 107 22.22 3.25 -9.29
C THR A 107 21.44 2.11 -8.64
N SER A 108 20.28 2.42 -8.05
CA SER A 108 19.40 1.41 -7.47
C SER A 108 18.55 0.79 -8.58
N ILE A 109 18.76 -0.49 -8.86
CA ILE A 109 17.92 -1.24 -9.78
C ILE A 109 16.60 -1.53 -9.07
N MET A 110 15.51 -1.01 -9.63
CA MET A 110 14.17 -1.27 -9.12
C MET A 110 13.73 -2.69 -9.45
N THR A 111 13.05 -3.33 -8.50
CA THR A 111 12.76 -4.78 -8.54
C THR A 111 11.37 -5.11 -9.09
N ASN A 112 10.70 -4.12 -9.68
CA ASN A 112 9.30 -4.20 -10.11
C ASN A 112 8.34 -4.63 -8.99
N LEU A 113 8.68 -4.28 -7.75
CA LEU A 113 7.90 -4.58 -6.56
C LEU A 113 7.49 -3.28 -5.87
N GLY A 114 6.29 -3.28 -5.29
CA GLY A 114 5.74 -2.13 -4.59
C GLY A 114 5.14 -2.51 -3.24
N TYR A 115 5.54 -1.81 -2.19
CA TYR A 115 4.90 -1.84 -0.88
C TYR A 115 3.72 -0.88 -0.85
N TYR A 116 2.59 -1.38 -0.37
CA TYR A 116 1.40 -0.56 -0.16
C TYR A 116 0.87 -0.69 1.27
N ILE A 117 0.31 0.41 1.77
CA ILE A 117 -0.40 0.45 3.05
C ILE A 117 -1.80 -0.11 2.81
N LYS A 118 -2.20 -1.12 3.56
CA LYS A 118 -3.52 -1.76 3.44
C LYS A 118 -4.65 -0.78 3.79
N SER A 119 -5.75 -0.86 3.07
CA SER A 119 -6.89 0.06 3.21
C SER A 119 -7.47 0.09 4.64
N ASN A 120 -7.49 -1.04 5.34
CA ASN A 120 -7.93 -1.10 6.75
C ASN A 120 -7.08 -0.21 7.69
N GLU A 121 -5.80 0.00 7.38
CA GLU A 121 -4.94 0.88 8.19
C GLU A 121 -5.38 2.35 8.07
N LEU A 122 -5.97 2.74 6.94
CA LEU A 122 -6.46 4.09 6.74
C LEU A 122 -7.64 4.42 7.67
N LEU A 123 -8.37 3.41 8.15
CA LEU A 123 -9.45 3.61 9.13
C LEU A 123 -8.94 4.21 10.44
N LYS A 124 -7.66 4.03 10.78
CA LYS A 124 -7.03 4.66 11.96
C LYS A 124 -7.07 6.19 11.86
N PHE A 125 -7.00 6.76 10.66
CA PHE A 125 -7.11 8.20 10.46
C PHE A 125 -8.49 8.74 10.82
N LYS A 126 -9.56 7.94 10.74
CA LYS A 126 -10.91 8.39 11.08
C LYS A 126 -10.97 8.95 12.51
N ASN A 127 -10.36 8.25 13.46
CA ASN A 127 -10.32 8.68 14.86
C ASN A 127 -9.46 9.94 15.05
N ILE A 128 -8.30 9.99 14.40
CA ILE A 128 -7.38 11.13 14.47
C ILE A 128 -8.04 12.39 13.91
N ILE A 129 -8.65 12.30 12.72
CA ILE A 129 -9.33 13.40 12.05
C ILE A 129 -10.54 13.84 12.87
N ARG A 130 -11.35 12.90 13.38
CA ARG A 130 -12.51 13.22 14.23
C ARG A 130 -12.09 13.99 15.48
N ASN A 131 -11.05 13.54 16.17
CA ASN A 131 -10.56 14.23 17.37
C ASN A 131 -10.03 15.63 17.05
N LYS A 132 -9.29 15.80 15.93
CA LYS A 132 -8.83 17.11 15.48
C LYS A 132 -9.99 18.05 15.14
N LEU A 133 -11.03 17.56 14.45
CA LEU A 133 -12.23 18.34 14.12
C LEU A 133 -12.97 18.81 15.37
N ILE A 134 -13.17 17.92 16.35
CA ILE A 134 -13.83 18.27 17.62
C ILE A 134 -13.04 19.37 18.35
N ASN A 135 -11.71 19.25 18.41
CA ASN A 135 -10.85 20.24 19.05
C ASN A 135 -10.90 21.59 18.32
N LEU A 136 -10.89 21.59 16.99
CA LEU A 136 -11.04 22.81 16.18
C LEU A 136 -12.38 23.52 16.43
N ILE A 137 -13.47 22.77 16.52
CA ILE A 137 -14.80 23.33 16.81
C ILE A 137 -14.84 23.93 18.21
N LYS A 138 -14.31 23.23 19.22
CA LYS A 138 -14.21 23.76 20.60
C LYS A 138 -13.39 25.06 20.65
N TYR A 139 -12.25 25.10 19.97
CA TYR A 139 -11.40 26.28 19.91
C TYR A 139 -12.12 27.45 19.24
N LYS A 140 -12.85 27.20 18.15
CA LYS A 140 -13.63 28.22 17.45
C LYS A 140 -14.74 28.79 18.34
N ILE A 141 -15.48 27.94 19.05
CA ILE A 141 -16.53 28.34 20.00
C ILE A 141 -15.95 29.22 21.13
N TYR A 142 -14.84 28.80 21.74
CA TYR A 142 -14.16 29.54 22.80
C TYR A 142 -13.70 30.93 22.34
N LEU A 143 -13.15 31.02 21.12
CA LEU A 143 -12.72 32.30 20.55
C LEU A 143 -13.90 33.24 20.30
N THR A 144 -15.03 32.75 19.79
CA THR A 144 -16.26 33.55 19.64
C THR A 144 -16.79 34.05 20.98
N LEU A 145 -16.78 33.22 22.03
CA LEU A 145 -17.23 33.63 23.38
C LEU A 145 -16.36 34.73 23.97
N ILE A 146 -15.05 34.71 23.75
CA ILE A 146 -14.13 35.77 24.21
C ILE A 146 -14.36 37.07 23.45
N THR A 147 -14.65 37.03 22.14
CA THR A 147 -14.89 38.24 21.35
C THR A 147 -16.26 38.90 21.61
N LEU A 148 -17.17 38.22 22.31
CA LEU A 148 -18.49 38.75 22.69
C LEU A 148 -18.54 39.37 24.11
N ILE A 149 -17.42 39.33 24.86
CA ILE A 149 -17.24 39.98 26.17
C ILE A 149 -16.37 41.21 25.97
#